data_AF-A0A314XVC5-F1
#
_entry.id   AF-A0A314XVC5-F1
#
_cell.length_a   1.000
_cell.length_b   1.000
_cell.length_c   1.000
_cell.angle_alpha   90.00
_cell.angle_beta   90.00
_cell.angle_gamma   90.00
#
_symmetry.space_group_name_H-M   'P 1'
#
loop_
_entity.id
_entity.type
_entity.pdbx_description
1 polymer ?
#
loop_
_entity_poly.entity_id
_entity_poly.type
_entity_poly.pdbx_seq_one_letter_code
_entity_poly.pdbx_strand_id
1 'polypeptide(L)'
;MQLYKVRFLLLTRNLKQAKREVKHAMNIARGRDSSMALLLKSQLEYARGNYRKAIKLLMASSNRTDARISSMINNNLGCIYYQLGKYHTASVFFSNALLNCSSLRKDRPLNLLTFSQDNSLLIIYNSGMQYLACGKPLLAARCFQKAGLVFYNRPLLWLRFAECCLMALEKGLLETTLASSEVRVYVIGNGKWRQLVMEDGVSKNGNLGSFERGDLFLGIDQQPKLSMSLARQCLSNALYLLNCSKSSYCKNSLPSNFFLEDNELGEVASSKNSNNKNFHSIDSEASALSVGLGQSGINGDAKEQKAGSTQELVQNSLLYYADIRNKENLLLKQALLANLAYVELELENPMKALSIARSLLELPECSRIYIFLGHVYAAEALCLLNRAKDAADHLMTYLSGGNNVDLPFSEEDCEQLQGVRAVDYEELNGGSMSAKSSSPEYTLGIVFLKPEEALASLYVNFAALYAMQGELDQARQFVAQALSIVPNSPEATLTAVYVDLKLGKSQEALAKLKQCSRVTFLPSGLTLNKAS
;
A
#
# COMPACT_ATOMS: atom_id res chain seq x y z
N MET A 1 15.57 22.48 24.56
CA MET A 1 15.42 21.06 24.97
C MET A 1 13.96 20.56 24.85
N GLN A 2 12.98 21.22 25.48
CA GLN A 2 11.59 20.74 25.56
C GLN A 2 10.89 20.49 24.20
N LEU A 3 11.05 21.38 23.21
CA LEU A 3 10.46 21.19 21.87
C LEU A 3 11.03 19.97 21.14
N TYR A 4 12.30 19.61 21.39
CA TYR A 4 12.90 18.40 20.82
C TYR A 4 12.32 17.13 21.45
N LYS A 5 12.03 17.15 22.76
CA LYS A 5 11.33 16.03 23.44
C LYS A 5 9.95 15.79 22.83
N VAL A 6 9.19 16.87 22.57
CA VAL A 6 7.91 16.78 21.87
C VAL A 6 8.06 16.19 20.47
N ARG A 7 9.02 16.69 19.68
CA ARG A 7 9.29 16.16 18.32
C ARG A 7 9.64 14.67 18.35
N PHE A 8 10.51 14.26 19.27
CA PHE A 8 10.87 12.86 19.46
C PHE A 8 9.65 11.99 19.75
N LEU A 9 8.77 12.43 20.66
CA LEU A 9 7.54 11.69 21.00
C LEU A 9 6.54 11.63 19.86
N LEU A 10 6.44 12.68 19.04
CA LEU A 10 5.62 12.66 17.83
C LEU A 10 6.20 11.70 16.77
N LEU A 11 7.52 11.70 16.58
CA LEU A 11 8.21 10.80 15.65
C LEU A 11 8.10 9.33 16.06
N THR A 12 8.18 9.05 17.36
CA THR A 12 7.98 7.71 17.94
C THR A 12 6.51 7.37 18.17
N ARG A 13 5.57 8.24 17.73
CA ARG A 13 4.12 8.06 17.83
C ARG A 13 3.59 7.83 19.25
N ASN A 14 4.31 8.29 20.26
CA ASN A 14 3.87 8.29 21.65
C ASN A 14 2.98 9.52 21.95
N LEU A 15 1.74 9.50 21.44
CA LEU A 15 0.80 10.63 21.50
C LEU A 15 0.34 10.97 22.93
N LYS A 16 0.40 9.99 23.84
CA LYS A 16 0.09 10.09 25.28
C LYS A 16 1.04 11.09 25.92
N GLN A 17 2.33 10.79 25.81
CA GLN A 17 3.38 11.59 26.41
C GLN A 17 3.57 12.90 25.64
N ALA A 18 3.44 12.91 24.31
CA ALA A 18 3.51 14.12 23.51
C ALA A 18 2.51 15.19 23.97
N LYS A 19 1.27 14.83 24.34
CA LYS A 19 0.27 15.77 24.89
C LYS A 19 0.77 16.49 26.15
N ARG A 20 1.34 15.73 27.09
CA ARG A 20 1.85 16.26 28.36
C ARG A 20 3.01 17.23 28.10
N GLU A 21 3.98 16.82 27.29
CA GLU A 21 5.17 17.60 26.99
C GLU A 21 4.85 18.86 26.16
N VAL A 22 3.88 18.81 25.24
CA VAL A 22 3.39 19.97 24.49
C VAL A 22 2.72 20.98 25.41
N LYS A 23 1.89 20.53 26.36
CA LYS A 23 1.26 21.43 27.35
C LYS A 23 2.32 22.15 28.17
N HIS A 24 3.37 21.43 28.59
CA HIS A 24 4.49 22.03 29.31
C HIS A 24 5.25 23.04 28.43
N ALA A 25 5.55 22.70 27.17
CA ALA A 25 6.20 23.62 26.23
C ALA A 25 5.39 24.92 26.00
N MET A 26 4.06 24.80 25.86
CA MET A 26 3.17 25.95 25.70
C MET A 26 3.12 26.85 26.94
N ASN A 27 3.24 26.28 28.14
CA ASN A 27 3.27 27.06 29.38
C ASN A 27 4.59 27.84 29.54
N ILE A 28 5.72 27.23 29.16
CA ILE A 28 7.03 27.90 29.14
C ILE A 28 7.07 29.03 28.12
N ALA A 29 6.38 28.86 26.98
CA ALA A 29 6.34 29.86 25.92
C ALA A 29 5.41 31.05 26.18
N ARG A 30 4.70 31.11 27.32
CA ARG A 30 3.81 32.24 27.66
C ARG A 30 4.65 33.54 27.76
N GLY A 31 4.57 34.38 26.73
CA GLY A 31 5.27 35.66 26.63
C GLY A 31 6.34 35.77 25.53
N ARG A 32 6.58 34.73 24.71
CA ARG A 32 7.49 34.77 23.53
C ARG A 32 6.82 34.18 22.28
N ASP A 33 7.49 34.25 21.13
CA ASP A 33 7.09 33.59 19.87
C ASP A 33 6.83 32.08 20.07
N SER A 34 5.55 31.74 20.25
CA SER A 34 5.07 30.37 20.48
C SER A 34 4.81 29.59 19.17
N SER A 35 5.25 30.10 18.02
CA SER A 35 4.93 29.56 16.69
C SER A 35 5.30 28.08 16.55
N MET A 36 6.51 27.69 16.96
CA MET A 36 6.96 26.30 16.90
C MET A 36 6.19 25.38 17.87
N ALA A 37 5.83 25.87 19.06
CA ALA A 37 5.03 25.09 20.02
C ALA A 37 3.59 24.87 19.50
N LEU A 38 3.00 25.89 18.87
CA LEU A 38 1.70 25.78 18.20
C LEU A 38 1.74 24.82 17.01
N LEU A 39 2.82 24.84 16.22
CA LEU A 39 3.03 23.90 15.12
C LEU A 39 3.09 22.45 15.61
N LEU A 40 3.86 22.17 16.67
CA LEU A 40 3.93 20.83 17.25
C LEU A 40 2.60 20.39 17.87
N LYS A 41 1.86 21.32 18.48
CA LYS A 41 0.50 21.05 18.97
C LYS A 41 -0.45 20.74 17.81
N SER A 42 -0.35 21.44 16.68
CA SER A 42 -1.10 21.11 15.47
C SER A 42 -0.78 19.71 14.96
N GLN A 43 0.50 19.32 14.92
CA GLN A 43 0.92 17.97 14.51
C GLN A 43 0.37 16.88 15.44
N LEU A 44 0.34 17.14 16.75
CA LEU A 44 -0.29 16.24 17.72
C LEU A 44 -1.79 16.05 17.45
N GLU A 45 -2.52 17.15 17.21
CA GLU A 45 -3.96 17.09 16.91
C GLU A 45 -4.22 16.40 15.57
N TYR A 46 -3.36 16.62 14.57
CA TYR A 46 -3.39 15.88 13.31
C TYR A 46 -3.22 14.37 13.53
N ALA A 47 -2.20 13.96 14.30
CA ALA A 47 -1.95 12.55 14.60
C ALA A 47 -3.09 11.87 15.37
N ARG A 48 -3.91 12.66 16.08
CA ARG A 48 -5.12 12.20 16.79
C ARG A 48 -6.38 12.18 15.93
N GLY A 49 -6.31 12.63 14.68
CA GLY A 49 -7.49 12.78 13.79
C GLY A 49 -8.31 14.06 14.04
N ASN A 50 -7.87 14.96 14.91
CA ASN A 50 -8.56 16.21 15.22
C ASN A 50 -8.25 17.31 14.19
N TYR A 51 -8.58 17.06 12.91
CA TYR A 51 -8.18 17.88 11.77
C TYR A 51 -8.62 19.35 11.86
N ARG A 52 -9.85 19.63 12.30
CA ARG A 52 -10.35 21.02 12.46
C ARG A 52 -9.50 21.81 13.45
N LYS A 53 -9.09 21.18 14.56
CA LYS A 53 -8.27 21.80 15.60
C LYS A 53 -6.83 21.97 15.13
N ALA A 54 -6.29 20.99 14.40
CA ALA A 54 -4.99 21.08 13.76
C ALA A 54 -4.93 22.31 12.82
N ILE A 55 -5.91 22.49 11.93
CA ILE A 55 -5.97 23.66 11.03
C ILE A 55 -5.95 24.98 11.80
N LYS A 56 -6.80 25.12 12.83
CA LYS A 56 -6.85 26.36 13.65
C LYS A 56 -5.49 26.67 14.28
N LEU A 57 -4.83 25.68 14.87
CA LEU A 57 -3.51 25.83 15.50
C LEU A 57 -2.43 26.15 14.48
N LEU A 58 -2.46 25.51 13.31
CA LEU A 58 -1.51 25.72 12.23
C LEU A 58 -1.61 27.15 11.68
N MET A 59 -2.82 27.65 11.44
CA MET A 59 -3.04 29.02 10.98
C MET A 59 -2.60 30.05 12.02
N ALA A 60 -2.81 29.77 13.32
CA ALA A 60 -2.33 30.62 14.42
C ALA A 60 -0.79 30.61 14.58
N SER A 61 -0.10 29.59 14.06
CA SER A 61 1.37 29.50 14.09
C SER A 61 2.07 30.30 12.97
N SER A 62 1.30 30.88 12.04
CA SER A 62 1.81 31.51 10.83
C SER A 62 2.32 32.94 11.07
N ASN A 63 3.63 33.13 11.05
CA ASN A 63 4.24 34.45 10.86
C ASN A 63 4.42 34.65 9.34
N ARG A 64 3.59 35.51 8.71
CA ARG A 64 3.40 35.62 7.25
C ARG A 64 4.61 36.09 6.43
N THR A 65 5.78 36.23 7.02
CA THR A 65 6.96 36.86 6.39
C THR A 65 8.03 35.88 5.92
N ASP A 66 8.04 34.63 6.40
CA ASP A 66 9.07 33.63 6.01
C ASP A 66 8.52 32.64 4.98
N ALA A 67 9.11 32.63 3.78
CA ALA A 67 8.78 31.71 2.68
C ALA A 67 8.95 30.23 3.08
N ARG A 68 9.91 29.91 3.97
CA ARG A 68 10.15 28.55 4.46
C ARG A 68 9.01 28.08 5.36
N ILE A 69 8.64 28.89 6.35
CA ILE A 69 7.52 28.60 7.25
C ILE A 69 6.23 28.49 6.43
N SER A 70 6.06 29.36 5.43
CA SER A 70 4.93 29.33 4.51
C SER A 70 4.88 28.04 3.69
N SER A 71 6.00 27.55 3.16
CA SER A 71 6.05 26.25 2.45
C SER A 71 5.64 25.09 3.37
N MET A 72 6.18 25.06 4.60
CA MET A 72 5.87 24.02 5.58
C MET A 72 4.39 24.02 6.00
N ILE A 73 3.82 25.19 6.27
CA ILE A 73 2.40 25.34 6.62
C ILE A 73 1.50 24.88 5.49
N ASN A 74 1.78 25.32 4.24
CA ASN A 74 1.01 24.90 3.08
C ASN A 74 1.11 23.37 2.87
N ASN A 75 2.29 22.77 3.00
CA ASN A 75 2.43 21.32 2.92
C ASN A 75 1.61 20.59 4.00
N ASN A 76 1.66 21.06 5.26
CA ASN A 76 0.89 20.48 6.35
C ASN A 76 -0.63 20.62 6.14
N LEU A 77 -1.09 21.77 5.63
CA LEU A 77 -2.50 21.94 5.23
C LEU A 77 -2.89 20.97 4.11
N GLY A 78 -2.01 20.80 3.12
CA GLY A 78 -2.19 19.82 2.06
C GLY A 78 -2.39 18.41 2.61
N CYS A 79 -1.54 17.98 3.55
CA CYS A 79 -1.69 16.68 4.22
C CYS A 79 -3.01 16.58 5.01
N ILE A 80 -3.42 17.62 5.73
CA ILE A 80 -4.70 17.62 6.46
C ILE A 80 -5.90 17.51 5.50
N TYR A 81 -5.90 18.27 4.40
CA TYR A 81 -6.98 18.21 3.42
C TYR A 81 -6.99 16.91 2.64
N TYR A 82 -5.82 16.31 2.40
CA TYR A 82 -5.70 14.97 1.83
C TYR A 82 -6.36 13.94 2.74
N GLN A 83 -6.07 13.98 4.06
CA GLN A 83 -6.74 13.13 5.03
C GLN A 83 -8.25 13.36 5.03
N LEU A 84 -8.73 14.60 4.96
CA LEU A 84 -10.17 14.89 4.87
C LEU A 84 -10.83 14.44 3.54
N GLY A 85 -10.12 13.76 2.63
CA GLY A 85 -10.63 13.33 1.32
C GLY A 85 -10.82 14.48 0.33
N LYS A 86 -10.39 15.70 0.69
CA LYS A 86 -10.51 16.91 -0.14
C LYS A 86 -9.28 17.05 -1.04
N TYR A 87 -9.10 16.08 -1.94
CA TYR A 87 -7.87 15.93 -2.75
C TYR A 87 -7.58 17.15 -3.63
N HIS A 88 -8.61 17.78 -4.22
CA HIS A 88 -8.42 18.99 -5.03
C HIS A 88 -7.91 20.16 -4.20
N THR A 89 -8.46 20.36 -2.99
CA THR A 89 -7.98 21.37 -2.05
C THR A 89 -6.54 21.08 -1.61
N ALA A 90 -6.23 19.81 -1.33
CA ALA A 90 -4.86 19.39 -1.00
C ALA A 90 -3.87 19.72 -2.12
N SER A 91 -4.27 19.51 -3.39
CA SER A 91 -3.46 19.85 -4.56
C SER A 91 -3.08 21.33 -4.62
N VAL A 92 -4.02 22.24 -4.34
CA VAL A 92 -3.77 23.69 -4.28
C VAL A 92 -2.72 24.01 -3.21
N PHE A 93 -2.86 23.42 -2.02
CA PHE A 93 -1.91 23.64 -0.92
C PHE A 93 -0.51 23.08 -1.23
N PHE A 94 -0.41 21.89 -1.81
CA PHE A 94 0.89 21.35 -2.24
C PHE A 94 1.53 22.21 -3.34
N SER A 95 0.73 22.72 -4.27
CA SER A 95 1.22 23.61 -5.34
C SER A 95 1.76 24.92 -4.78
N ASN A 96 1.04 25.54 -3.83
CA ASN A 96 1.51 26.72 -3.11
C ASN A 96 2.80 26.44 -2.31
N ALA A 97 2.91 25.27 -1.68
CA ALA A 97 4.12 24.87 -0.97
C ALA A 97 5.33 24.74 -1.92
N LEU A 98 5.14 24.18 -3.11
CA LEU A 98 6.17 24.06 -4.14
C LEU A 98 6.57 25.41 -4.74
N LEU A 99 5.61 26.32 -4.97
CA LEU A 99 5.90 27.68 -5.42
C LEU A 99 6.81 28.41 -4.42
N ASN A 100 6.55 28.27 -3.11
CA ASN A 100 7.40 28.82 -2.06
C ASN A 100 8.80 28.17 -1.98
N CYS A 101 8.93 26.87 -2.31
CA CYS A 101 10.25 26.24 -2.46
C CYS A 101 11.00 26.80 -3.67
N SER A 102 10.29 27.06 -4.78
CA SER A 102 10.91 27.59 -6.00
C SER A 102 11.43 29.01 -5.83
N SER A 103 10.76 29.85 -5.02
CA SER A 103 11.24 31.20 -4.70
C SER A 103 12.51 31.17 -3.85
N LEU A 104 12.63 30.23 -2.90
CA LEU A 104 13.85 30.01 -2.10
C LEU A 104 15.07 29.65 -2.98
N ARG A 105 14.87 28.98 -4.12
CA ARG A 105 15.95 28.64 -5.07
C ARG A 105 16.36 29.80 -5.98
N LYS A 106 15.62 30.92 -6.00
CA LYS A 106 15.94 32.09 -6.82
C LYS A 106 17.02 32.98 -6.19
N ASP A 107 17.22 32.89 -4.88
CA ASP A 107 18.28 33.61 -4.18
C ASP A 107 19.66 33.03 -4.58
N ARG A 108 20.51 33.88 -5.16
CA ARG A 108 21.91 33.56 -5.50
C ARG A 108 22.85 34.35 -4.59
N PRO A 109 23.92 33.74 -4.05
CA PRO A 109 24.37 32.36 -4.25
C PRO A 109 23.54 31.33 -3.50
N LEU A 110 23.41 30.13 -4.11
CA LEU A 110 22.81 28.97 -3.44
C LEU A 110 23.72 28.52 -2.31
N ASN A 111 23.36 28.87 -1.07
CA ASN A 111 24.11 28.44 0.11
C ASN A 111 23.69 27.02 0.51
N LEU A 112 24.60 26.28 1.16
CA LEU A 112 24.32 24.93 1.68
C LEU A 112 23.08 24.91 2.60
N LEU A 113 22.85 26.00 3.35
CA LEU A 113 21.66 26.21 4.15
C LEU A 113 20.38 26.20 3.30
N THR A 114 20.36 26.88 2.15
CA THR A 114 19.23 26.90 1.22
C THR A 114 18.91 25.52 0.66
N PHE A 115 19.96 24.74 0.32
CA PHE A 115 19.80 23.35 -0.14
C PHE A 115 19.26 22.43 0.96
N SER A 116 19.79 22.54 2.19
CA SER A 116 19.36 21.73 3.33
C SER A 116 17.89 21.98 3.75
N GLN A 117 17.33 23.12 3.36
CA GLN A 117 15.98 23.55 3.73
C GLN A 117 14.95 23.23 2.64
N ASP A 118 15.40 22.75 1.48
CA ASP A 118 14.53 22.47 0.35
C ASP A 118 13.84 21.12 0.50
N ASN A 119 12.57 21.18 0.89
CA ASN A 119 11.70 20.02 1.04
C ASN A 119 10.89 19.74 -0.23
N SER A 120 11.22 20.33 -1.39
CA SER A 120 10.41 20.20 -2.60
C SER A 120 10.16 18.74 -2.99
N LEU A 121 11.15 17.86 -2.86
CA LEU A 121 11.03 16.44 -3.19
C LEU A 121 10.11 15.68 -2.22
N LEU A 122 10.07 16.09 -0.94
CA LEU A 122 9.12 15.56 0.05
C LEU A 122 7.69 16.01 -0.27
N ILE A 123 7.51 17.27 -0.68
CA ILE A 123 6.21 17.80 -1.09
C ILE A 123 5.75 17.15 -2.40
N ILE A 124 6.67 16.90 -3.34
CA ILE A 124 6.39 16.18 -4.60
C ILE A 124 5.87 14.77 -4.31
N TYR A 125 6.40 14.05 -3.32
CA TYR A 125 5.85 12.77 -2.90
C TYR A 125 4.38 12.90 -2.46
N ASN A 126 4.05 13.92 -1.65
CA ASN A 126 2.67 14.18 -1.22
C ASN A 126 1.75 14.54 -2.39
N SER A 127 2.24 15.32 -3.37
CA SER A 127 1.53 15.55 -4.62
C SER A 127 1.30 14.25 -5.41
N GLY A 128 2.26 13.34 -5.41
CA GLY A 128 2.12 12.01 -6.01
C GLY A 128 1.00 11.19 -5.37
N MET A 129 0.95 11.15 -4.05
CA MET A 129 -0.14 10.53 -3.29
C MET A 129 -1.50 11.17 -3.62
N GLN A 130 -1.56 12.50 -3.74
CA GLN A 130 -2.77 13.22 -4.12
C GLN A 130 -3.22 12.89 -5.55
N TYR A 131 -2.30 12.81 -6.51
CA TYR A 131 -2.62 12.42 -7.89
C TYR A 131 -3.09 10.97 -7.99
N LEU A 132 -2.47 10.06 -7.22
CA LEU A 132 -2.88 8.67 -7.15
C LEU A 132 -4.32 8.56 -6.62
N ALA A 133 -4.65 9.25 -5.52
CA ALA A 133 -6.00 9.31 -4.97
C ALA A 133 -7.04 9.92 -5.92
N CYS A 134 -6.63 10.81 -6.83
CA CYS A 134 -7.48 11.36 -7.88
C CYS A 134 -7.57 10.48 -9.15
N GLY A 135 -7.01 9.27 -9.15
CA GLY A 135 -7.05 8.39 -10.31
C GLY A 135 -6.19 8.88 -11.48
N LYS A 136 -5.09 9.59 -11.22
CA LYS A 136 -4.16 10.15 -12.23
C LYS A 136 -2.78 9.47 -12.15
N PRO A 137 -2.67 8.20 -12.56
CA PRO A 137 -1.47 7.39 -12.34
C PRO A 137 -0.20 7.94 -13.01
N LEU A 138 -0.33 8.51 -14.22
CA LEU A 138 0.82 9.08 -14.95
C LEU A 138 1.45 10.26 -14.21
N LEU A 139 0.63 11.16 -13.65
CA LEU A 139 1.13 12.29 -12.88
C LEU A 139 1.71 11.84 -11.54
N ALA A 140 1.06 10.87 -10.89
CA ALA A 140 1.56 10.28 -9.64
C ALA A 140 2.94 9.62 -9.83
N ALA A 141 3.12 8.84 -10.90
CA ALA A 141 4.40 8.20 -11.21
C ALA A 141 5.53 9.21 -11.45
N ARG A 142 5.27 10.31 -12.18
CA ARG A 142 6.25 11.41 -12.35
C ARG A 142 6.68 11.98 -11.00
N CYS A 143 5.72 12.17 -10.09
CA CYS A 143 5.99 12.63 -8.74
C CYS A 143 6.85 11.62 -7.96
N PHE A 144 6.50 10.33 -7.99
CA PHE A 144 7.26 9.30 -7.28
C PHE A 144 8.66 9.09 -7.86
N GLN A 145 8.84 9.23 -9.17
CA GLN A 145 10.16 9.16 -9.81
C GLN A 145 11.08 10.26 -9.27
N LYS A 146 10.59 11.50 -9.26
CA LYS A 146 11.32 12.65 -8.68
C LYS A 146 11.58 12.47 -7.20
N ALA A 147 10.58 12.03 -6.44
CA ALA A 147 10.71 11.75 -5.01
C ALA A 147 11.68 10.60 -4.71
N GLY A 148 11.91 9.71 -5.68
CA GLY A 148 12.87 8.60 -5.58
C GLY A 148 14.30 9.02 -5.27
N LEU A 149 14.70 10.24 -5.66
CA LEU A 149 16.01 10.79 -5.31
C LEU A 149 16.24 10.87 -3.77
N VAL A 150 15.17 10.95 -2.99
CA VAL A 150 15.22 10.98 -1.51
C VAL A 150 14.73 9.67 -0.89
N PHE A 151 13.74 9.03 -1.51
CA PHE A 151 13.06 7.86 -0.94
C PHE A 151 13.46 6.51 -1.58
N TYR A 152 14.53 6.44 -2.37
CA TYR A 152 14.96 5.21 -3.07
C TYR A 152 15.14 4.00 -2.15
N ASN A 153 15.48 4.22 -0.87
CA ASN A 153 15.66 3.16 0.14
C ASN A 153 14.38 2.83 0.93
N ARG A 154 13.22 3.40 0.57
CA ARG A 154 11.95 3.14 1.25
C ARG A 154 11.10 2.16 0.43
N PRO A 155 10.80 0.94 0.95
CA PRO A 155 9.94 -0.02 0.27
C PRO A 155 8.58 0.56 -0.16
N LEU A 156 8.01 1.44 0.66
CA LEU A 156 6.71 2.06 0.39
C LEU A 156 6.71 2.92 -0.88
N LEU A 157 7.79 3.62 -1.22
CA LEU A 157 7.87 4.40 -2.46
C LEU A 157 7.67 3.49 -3.67
N TRP A 158 8.34 2.35 -3.67
CA TRP A 158 8.30 1.39 -4.76
C TRP A 158 6.93 0.74 -4.89
N LEU A 159 6.26 0.44 -3.78
CA LEU A 159 4.85 0.03 -3.82
C LEU A 159 3.97 1.11 -4.47
N ARG A 160 4.12 2.39 -4.07
CA ARG A 160 3.36 3.49 -4.70
C ARG A 160 3.59 3.61 -6.20
N PHE A 161 4.82 3.35 -6.64
CA PHE A 161 5.16 3.36 -8.06
C PHE A 161 4.49 2.19 -8.81
N ALA A 162 4.45 1.00 -8.20
CA ALA A 162 3.74 -0.15 -8.75
C ALA A 162 2.23 0.10 -8.82
N GLU A 163 1.62 0.69 -7.79
CA GLU A 163 0.21 1.08 -7.78
C GLU A 163 -0.14 2.02 -8.94
N CYS A 164 0.75 2.94 -9.32
CA CYS A 164 0.55 3.74 -10.53
C CYS A 164 0.45 2.88 -11.80
N CYS A 165 1.27 1.84 -11.92
CA CYS A 165 1.23 0.94 -13.08
C CYS A 165 -0.08 0.15 -13.11
N LEU A 166 -0.50 -0.39 -11.96
CA LEU A 166 -1.75 -1.15 -11.83
C LEU A 166 -2.99 -0.30 -12.11
N MET A 167 -3.04 0.92 -11.58
CA MET A 167 -4.13 1.85 -11.86
C MET A 167 -4.12 2.32 -13.32
N ALA A 168 -2.95 2.42 -13.96
CA ALA A 168 -2.87 2.71 -15.39
C ALA A 168 -3.40 1.54 -16.23
N LEU A 169 -3.16 0.29 -15.82
CA LEU A 169 -3.74 -0.90 -16.44
C LEU A 169 -5.27 -0.88 -16.34
N GLU A 170 -5.81 -0.70 -15.14
CA GLU A 170 -7.26 -0.65 -14.88
C GLU A 170 -7.97 0.43 -15.73
N LYS A 171 -7.30 1.56 -15.95
CA LYS A 171 -7.82 2.67 -16.77
C LYS A 171 -7.58 2.51 -18.27
N GLY A 172 -6.98 1.41 -18.73
CA GLY A 172 -6.64 1.17 -20.14
C GLY A 172 -5.61 2.16 -20.69
N LEU A 173 -4.72 2.70 -19.85
CA LEU A 173 -3.70 3.69 -20.22
C LEU A 173 -2.36 3.07 -20.61
N LEU A 174 -2.19 1.76 -20.42
CA LEU A 174 -0.96 1.05 -20.81
C LEU A 174 -1.07 0.61 -22.27
N GLU A 175 -0.01 0.86 -23.05
CA GLU A 175 0.22 0.16 -24.30
C GLU A 175 0.59 -1.29 -23.95
N THR A 176 -0.42 -2.14 -23.82
CA THR A 176 -0.17 -3.57 -23.65
C THR A 176 0.37 -4.14 -24.97
N THR A 177 1.51 -4.83 -24.90
CA THR A 177 2.08 -5.58 -26.04
C THR A 177 1.10 -6.66 -26.54
N LEU A 178 0.15 -7.05 -25.69
CA LEU A 178 -1.10 -7.68 -26.07
C LEU A 178 -2.12 -6.57 -26.28
N ALA A 179 -2.61 -6.40 -27.49
CA ALA A 179 -3.93 -5.81 -27.64
C ALA A 179 -4.87 -6.51 -26.65
N SER A 180 -5.28 -5.76 -25.63
CA SER A 180 -6.50 -5.88 -24.84
C SER A 180 -7.00 -7.28 -24.49
N SER A 181 -7.39 -7.44 -23.23
CA SER A 181 -8.51 -8.27 -22.79
C SER A 181 -9.87 -7.85 -23.45
N GLU A 182 -9.84 -7.33 -24.68
CA GLU A 182 -10.99 -7.26 -25.57
C GLU A 182 -11.01 -8.59 -26.33
N VAL A 183 -12.09 -9.34 -26.18
CA VAL A 183 -12.40 -10.41 -27.11
C VAL A 183 -12.58 -9.78 -28.50
N ARG A 184 -11.53 -9.83 -29.32
CA ARG A 184 -11.57 -9.33 -30.70
C ARG A 184 -12.36 -10.31 -31.56
N VAL A 185 -13.64 -10.01 -31.73
CA VAL A 185 -14.54 -10.78 -32.60
C VAL A 185 -14.54 -10.12 -33.98
N TYR A 186 -13.97 -10.82 -34.97
CA TYR A 186 -13.98 -10.38 -36.36
C TYR A 186 -15.27 -10.85 -37.03
N VAL A 187 -15.95 -9.96 -37.76
CA VAL A 187 -17.11 -10.31 -38.59
C VAL A 187 -16.63 -10.51 -40.01
N ILE A 188 -16.70 -11.73 -40.53
CA ILE A 188 -16.34 -12.05 -41.91
C ILE A 188 -17.62 -12.31 -42.72
N GLY A 189 -17.67 -11.80 -43.94
CA GLY A 189 -18.79 -12.01 -44.87
C GLY A 189 -19.91 -10.96 -44.75
N ASN A 190 -20.89 -11.05 -45.65
CA ASN A 190 -21.98 -10.07 -45.78
C ASN A 190 -23.36 -10.74 -45.90
N GLY A 191 -24.41 -10.05 -45.44
CA GLY A 191 -25.80 -10.53 -45.52
C GLY A 191 -26.05 -11.78 -44.69
N LYS A 192 -26.61 -12.82 -45.31
CA LYS A 192 -26.95 -14.11 -44.69
C LYS A 192 -25.71 -14.97 -44.36
N TRP A 193 -24.52 -14.55 -44.80
CA TRP A 193 -23.26 -15.31 -44.73
C TRP A 193 -22.23 -14.67 -43.78
N ARG A 194 -22.70 -13.89 -42.80
CA ARG A 194 -21.83 -13.32 -41.77
C ARG A 194 -21.41 -14.41 -40.79
N GLN A 195 -20.12 -14.58 -40.60
CA GLN A 195 -19.51 -15.48 -39.62
C GLN A 195 -18.69 -14.66 -38.63
N LEU A 196 -18.66 -15.11 -37.38
CA LEU A 196 -17.87 -14.52 -36.32
C LEU A 196 -16.62 -15.38 -36.13
N VAL A 197 -15.45 -14.76 -36.18
CA VAL A 197 -14.16 -15.41 -35.95
C VAL A 197 -13.53 -14.80 -34.72
N MET A 198 -13.21 -15.65 -33.75
CA MET A 198 -12.34 -15.31 -32.63
C MET A 198 -10.95 -15.85 -32.92
N GLU A 199 -9.94 -15.01 -32.71
CA GLU A 199 -8.54 -15.40 -32.82
C GLU A 199 -8.18 -16.24 -31.59
N ASP A 200 -7.85 -17.53 -31.79
CA ASP A 200 -7.38 -18.41 -30.70
C ASP A 200 -5.96 -17.98 -30.32
N GLY A 201 -5.76 -17.63 -29.05
CA GLY A 201 -4.65 -16.82 -28.53
C GLY A 201 -3.26 -17.45 -28.55
N VAL A 202 -2.95 -18.37 -29.47
CA VAL A 202 -1.62 -18.98 -29.58
C VAL A 202 -0.81 -18.24 -30.65
N SER A 203 -0.33 -17.04 -30.31
CA SER A 203 0.74 -16.41 -31.08
C SER A 203 2.05 -17.14 -30.80
N LYS A 204 2.39 -18.10 -31.66
CA LYS A 204 3.76 -18.58 -31.84
C LYS A 204 4.57 -17.43 -32.41
N ASN A 205 5.26 -16.67 -31.56
CA ASN A 205 6.51 -16.00 -31.92
C ASN A 205 7.28 -15.65 -30.65
N GLY A 206 8.23 -16.53 -30.32
CA GLY A 206 9.30 -16.20 -29.39
C GLY A 206 10.14 -15.08 -29.98
N ASN A 207 10.02 -13.89 -29.42
CA ASN A 207 11.08 -12.90 -29.49
C ASN A 207 11.36 -12.43 -28.06
N LEU A 208 12.44 -13.01 -27.53
CA LEU A 208 13.15 -12.60 -26.33
C LEU A 208 13.64 -11.16 -26.53
N GLY A 209 12.76 -10.20 -26.19
CA GLY A 209 13.10 -8.78 -26.15
C GLY A 209 14.13 -8.52 -25.05
N SER A 210 15.28 -8.02 -25.47
CA SER A 210 16.45 -7.66 -24.68
C SER A 210 16.10 -6.94 -23.37
N PHE A 211 16.68 -7.41 -22.27
CA PHE A 211 16.77 -6.69 -21.01
C PHE A 211 17.44 -5.32 -21.22
N GLU A 212 16.65 -4.25 -21.36
CA GLU A 212 17.15 -2.89 -21.11
C GLU A 212 17.34 -2.72 -19.60
N ARG A 213 18.57 -3.00 -19.18
CA ARG A 213 19.08 -2.74 -17.83
C ARG A 213 19.46 -1.26 -17.74
N GLY A 214 18.74 -0.49 -16.92
CA GLY A 214 19.01 0.92 -16.59
C GLY A 214 18.36 1.85 -17.62
N ASP A 215 17.34 2.63 -17.30
CA ASP A 215 17.48 3.82 -16.46
C ASP A 215 16.13 4.24 -15.85
N LEU A 216 15.86 3.84 -14.61
CA LEU A 216 14.72 4.39 -13.86
C LEU A 216 14.94 5.85 -13.43
N PHE A 217 16.19 6.33 -13.48
CA PHE A 217 16.62 7.53 -12.76
C PHE A 217 17.45 8.55 -13.56
N LEU A 218 17.83 8.30 -14.81
CA LEU A 218 18.77 9.20 -15.53
C LEU A 218 18.12 10.20 -16.50
N GLY A 219 16.81 10.14 -16.73
CA GLY A 219 16.08 11.16 -17.50
C GLY A 219 15.18 12.02 -16.63
N ILE A 220 15.66 13.15 -16.11
CA ILE A 220 14.87 14.10 -15.30
C ILE A 220 13.61 14.61 -16.05
N ASP A 221 13.65 14.55 -17.39
CA ASP A 221 12.57 14.98 -18.29
C ASP A 221 11.89 13.82 -19.05
N GLN A 222 12.35 12.58 -18.90
CA GLN A 222 11.69 11.44 -19.54
C GLN A 222 10.50 10.99 -18.72
N GLN A 223 9.37 10.86 -19.39
CA GLN A 223 8.15 10.38 -18.77
C GLN A 223 8.31 8.92 -18.33
N PRO A 224 7.93 8.54 -17.10
CA PRO A 224 7.98 7.15 -16.71
C PRO A 224 7.01 6.37 -17.61
N LYS A 225 7.55 5.48 -18.44
CA LYS A 225 6.76 4.56 -19.25
C LYS A 225 6.21 3.49 -18.31
N LEU A 226 4.97 3.68 -17.88
CA LEU A 226 4.28 2.71 -17.03
C LEU A 226 4.11 1.39 -17.80
N SER A 227 4.31 0.28 -17.11
CA SER A 227 4.16 -1.07 -17.66
C SER A 227 4.05 -2.11 -16.54
N MET A 228 3.59 -3.31 -16.87
CA MET A 228 3.57 -4.43 -15.92
C MET A 228 4.98 -4.92 -15.58
N SER A 229 5.93 -4.84 -16.53
CA SER A 229 7.34 -5.14 -16.26
C SER A 229 7.96 -4.17 -15.25
N LEU A 230 7.59 -2.88 -15.32
CA LEU A 230 7.99 -1.88 -14.35
C LEU A 230 7.36 -2.12 -12.98
N ALA A 231 6.06 -2.44 -12.93
CA ALA A 231 5.37 -2.81 -11.69
C ALA A 231 6.10 -3.96 -10.97
N ARG A 232 6.43 -5.03 -11.71
CA ARG A 232 7.20 -6.18 -11.21
C ARG A 232 8.54 -5.75 -10.61
N GLN A 233 9.28 -4.89 -11.32
CA GLN A 233 10.58 -4.41 -10.85
C GLN A 233 10.45 -3.58 -9.57
N CYS A 234 9.48 -2.67 -9.51
CA CYS A 234 9.22 -1.88 -8.31
C CYS A 234 8.85 -2.77 -7.11
N LEU A 235 7.93 -3.71 -7.29
CA LEU A 235 7.54 -4.65 -6.23
C LEU A 235 8.71 -5.52 -5.75
N SER A 236 9.56 -5.98 -6.68
CA SER A 236 10.78 -6.73 -6.37
C SER A 236 11.77 -5.90 -5.56
N ASN A 237 12.00 -4.63 -5.95
CA ASN A 237 12.85 -3.69 -5.21
C ASN A 237 12.31 -3.45 -3.79
N ALA A 238 10.99 -3.26 -3.67
CA ALA A 238 10.33 -3.05 -2.39
C ALA A 238 10.52 -4.26 -1.46
N LEU A 239 10.31 -5.47 -1.98
CA LEU A 239 10.46 -6.71 -1.22
C LEU A 239 11.91 -6.94 -0.79
N TYR A 240 12.87 -6.67 -1.68
CA TYR A 240 14.29 -6.71 -1.36
C TYR A 240 14.65 -5.76 -0.20
N LEU A 241 14.26 -4.48 -0.31
CA LEU A 241 14.53 -3.48 0.72
C LEU A 241 13.87 -3.84 2.06
N LEU A 242 12.65 -4.39 2.01
CA LEU A 242 11.92 -4.84 3.20
C LEU A 242 12.65 -6.00 3.90
N ASN A 243 13.15 -6.97 3.14
CA ASN A 243 13.90 -8.12 3.69
C ASN A 243 15.28 -7.72 4.22
N CYS A 244 16.00 -6.82 3.53
CA CYS A 244 17.27 -6.27 4.02
C CYS A 244 17.09 -5.58 5.37
N SER A 245 15.99 -4.84 5.55
CA SER A 245 15.70 -4.18 6.83
C SER A 245 15.50 -5.18 7.97
N LYS A 246 14.88 -6.34 7.74
CA LYS A 246 14.73 -7.39 8.77
C LYS A 246 16.07 -7.99 9.18
N SER A 247 16.97 -8.23 8.22
CA SER A 247 18.31 -8.77 8.50
C SER A 247 19.18 -7.80 9.30
N SER A 248 19.08 -6.49 9.05
CA SER A 248 19.84 -5.49 9.82
C SER A 248 19.32 -5.30 11.25
N TYR A 249 18.01 -5.45 11.49
CA TYR A 249 17.46 -5.45 12.85
C TYR A 249 17.87 -6.68 13.67
N CYS A 250 17.94 -7.87 13.07
CA CYS A 250 18.44 -9.06 13.78
C CYS A 250 19.94 -8.95 14.12
N LYS A 251 20.74 -8.25 13.31
CA LYS A 251 22.17 -8.02 13.55
C LYS A 251 22.45 -6.85 14.51
N ASN A 252 21.49 -5.93 14.66
CA ASN A 252 21.61 -4.73 15.48
C ASN A 252 20.64 -4.71 16.66
N SER A 253 20.22 -5.86 17.20
CA SER A 253 19.81 -5.91 18.60
C SER A 253 20.98 -5.35 19.40
N LEU A 254 20.81 -4.14 19.94
CA LEU A 254 21.92 -3.30 20.41
C LEU A 254 22.85 -4.11 21.33
N PRO A 255 24.18 -4.07 21.13
CA PRO A 255 25.08 -4.36 22.23
C PRO A 255 24.82 -3.30 23.30
N SER A 256 24.51 -3.73 24.51
CA SER A 256 24.26 -2.93 25.71
C SER A 256 25.46 -2.10 26.18
N ASN A 257 26.49 -1.89 25.35
CA ASN A 257 27.80 -1.38 25.76
C ASN A 257 28.24 -0.15 24.95
N PHE A 258 27.33 0.78 24.65
CA PHE A 258 27.75 2.17 24.50
C PHE A 258 27.48 2.84 25.85
N PHE A 259 28.52 3.41 26.48
CA PHE A 259 28.57 4.14 27.75
C PHE A 259 29.33 3.45 28.90
N LEU A 260 30.64 3.27 28.73
CA LEU A 260 31.74 3.34 29.72
C LEU A 260 33.00 3.69 28.88
N GLU A 261 33.91 4.62 29.17
CA GLU A 261 34.21 5.57 30.23
C GLU A 261 35.07 6.67 29.56
N ASP A 262 34.88 7.94 29.95
CA ASP A 262 35.97 8.92 29.85
C ASP A 262 36.87 8.67 31.07
N ASN A 263 38.12 8.21 30.86
CA ASN A 263 39.33 8.84 31.39
C ASN A 263 40.62 8.02 31.13
N GLU A 264 41.67 8.80 30.86
CA GLU A 264 43.11 8.53 30.95
C GLU A 264 43.91 8.15 29.69
N LEU A 265 45.07 8.81 29.63
CA LEU A 265 46.02 8.99 28.54
C LEU A 265 46.94 7.78 28.34
N GLY A 266 47.49 7.61 27.13
CA GLY A 266 48.67 6.77 26.91
C GLY A 266 48.97 6.46 25.45
N GLU A 267 50.25 6.52 25.08
CA GLU A 267 50.82 6.61 23.74
C GLU A 267 50.74 5.37 22.83
N VAL A 268 50.68 5.66 21.52
CA VAL A 268 51.45 5.09 20.38
C VAL A 268 51.92 3.62 20.44
N ALA A 269 51.42 2.78 19.53
CA ALA A 269 52.19 2.09 18.47
C ALA A 269 51.56 0.76 17.96
N SER A 270 51.44 0.69 16.64
CA SER A 270 51.73 -0.45 15.74
C SER A 270 51.12 -1.86 15.94
N SER A 271 50.33 -2.23 14.92
CA SER A 271 50.59 -3.35 13.98
C SER A 271 50.10 -4.79 14.26
N LYS A 272 49.46 -5.32 13.19
CA LYS A 272 49.53 -6.68 12.61
C LYS A 272 48.70 -7.84 13.19
N ASN A 273 47.90 -8.43 12.27
CA ASN A 273 47.64 -9.87 12.04
C ASN A 273 46.99 -10.68 13.18
N SER A 274 46.21 -11.75 12.99
CA SER A 274 45.68 -12.50 11.85
C SER A 274 44.80 -13.62 12.45
N ASN A 275 43.76 -14.05 11.71
CA ASN A 275 43.27 -15.44 11.56
C ASN A 275 43.22 -16.40 12.78
N ASN A 276 42.04 -16.95 13.11
CA ASN A 276 41.60 -18.30 12.66
C ASN A 276 40.45 -18.90 13.49
N LYS A 277 39.50 -19.48 12.75
CA LYS A 277 38.91 -20.85 12.84
C LYS A 277 37.96 -21.28 13.99
N ASN A 278 36.80 -21.73 13.51
CA ASN A 278 36.12 -23.04 13.71
C ASN A 278 35.16 -23.27 14.89
N PHE A 279 33.87 -23.35 14.52
CA PHE A 279 32.94 -24.52 14.54
C PHE A 279 32.61 -25.36 15.80
N HIS A 280 31.28 -25.65 15.91
CA HIS A 280 30.53 -26.69 16.64
C HIS A 280 30.44 -26.57 18.18
N SER A 281 29.37 -26.93 18.90
CA SER A 281 27.97 -27.34 18.65
C SER A 281 27.28 -27.60 20.02
N ILE A 282 25.95 -27.80 20.00
CA ILE A 282 25.10 -28.56 20.96
C ILE A 282 24.38 -27.77 22.08
N ASP A 283 23.07 -27.61 21.84
CA ASP A 283 21.87 -27.98 22.61
C ASP A 283 21.50 -27.45 24.02
N SER A 284 20.16 -27.30 24.12
CA SER A 284 19.27 -27.46 25.29
C SER A 284 19.29 -26.34 26.34
N GLU A 285 18.21 -25.92 26.99
CA GLU A 285 16.81 -26.35 27.03
C GLU A 285 15.99 -25.22 27.67
N ALA A 286 14.67 -25.31 27.56
CA ALA A 286 13.70 -24.43 28.18
C ALA A 286 13.74 -24.45 29.72
N SER A 287 13.32 -23.34 30.35
CA SER A 287 12.54 -23.43 31.59
C SER A 287 11.63 -22.22 31.77
N ALA A 288 10.34 -22.54 31.89
CA ALA A 288 9.28 -21.71 32.43
C ALA A 288 9.35 -21.69 33.96
N LEU A 289 8.60 -20.75 34.58
CA LEU A 289 7.96 -20.71 35.92
C LEU A 289 8.03 -19.27 36.47
N SER A 290 6.95 -18.49 36.46
CA SER A 290 5.77 -18.48 37.36
C SER A 290 5.98 -17.78 38.71
N VAL A 291 5.25 -16.67 38.88
CA VAL A 291 4.44 -16.23 40.04
C VAL A 291 4.98 -16.44 41.46
N GLY A 292 5.04 -15.35 42.23
CA GLY A 292 5.04 -15.37 43.70
C GLY A 292 4.78 -13.99 44.31
N LEU A 293 3.57 -13.78 44.85
CA LEU A 293 3.16 -12.62 45.65
C LEU A 293 3.99 -12.51 46.94
N GLY A 294 4.21 -11.26 47.37
CA GLY A 294 4.54 -10.92 48.75
C GLY A 294 4.00 -9.54 49.12
N GLN A 295 2.88 -9.50 49.83
CA GLN A 295 2.37 -8.29 50.51
C GLN A 295 3.08 -8.12 51.86
N SER A 296 3.43 -6.88 52.22
CA SER A 296 3.66 -6.46 53.60
C SER A 296 3.77 -4.92 53.67
N GLY A 297 2.98 -4.30 54.55
CA GLY A 297 3.34 -3.04 55.20
C GLY A 297 2.50 -1.80 54.89
N ILE A 298 1.81 -1.31 55.92
CA ILE A 298 0.87 -0.18 55.95
C ILE A 298 1.59 1.14 56.30
N ASN A 299 1.08 2.25 55.73
CA ASN A 299 1.22 3.68 56.07
C ASN A 299 2.45 4.50 55.64
N GLY A 300 2.16 5.61 54.94
CA GLY A 300 3.00 6.82 54.92
C GLY A 300 3.04 7.55 53.58
N ASP A 301 2.27 8.62 53.43
CA ASP A 301 2.37 9.64 52.38
C ASP A 301 3.83 10.06 52.11
N ALA A 302 4.31 9.90 50.87
CA ALA A 302 5.33 10.76 50.26
C ALA A 302 5.57 10.43 48.78
N LYS A 303 5.21 11.39 47.91
CA LYS A 303 5.77 11.59 46.56
C LYS A 303 5.68 10.40 45.59
N GLU A 304 4.59 10.36 44.82
CA GLU A 304 4.64 9.88 43.44
C GLU A 304 5.55 10.79 42.60
N GLN A 305 6.85 10.53 42.63
CA GLN A 305 7.78 10.85 41.56
C GLN A 305 8.71 9.65 41.34
N LYS A 306 8.17 8.53 40.87
CA LYS A 306 8.95 7.63 40.01
C LYS A 306 8.86 8.16 38.58
N ALA A 307 9.52 9.30 38.36
CA ALA A 307 9.95 9.67 37.02
C ALA A 307 11.03 8.65 36.64
N GLY A 308 10.66 7.62 35.87
CA GLY A 308 11.66 6.77 35.22
C GLY A 308 12.69 7.68 34.55
N SER A 309 13.97 7.32 34.64
CA SER A 309 15.06 8.10 34.07
C SER A 309 14.69 8.53 32.64
N THR A 310 15.06 9.75 32.21
CA THR A 310 14.75 10.24 30.84
C THR A 310 15.17 9.22 29.77
N GLN A 311 16.18 8.40 30.08
CA GLN A 311 16.65 7.26 29.29
C GLN A 311 15.63 6.12 29.15
N GLU A 312 14.97 5.70 30.24
CA GLU A 312 13.92 4.65 30.21
C GLU A 312 12.72 5.09 29.36
N LEU A 313 12.32 6.36 29.45
CA LEU A 313 11.21 6.91 28.66
C LEU A 313 11.53 6.90 27.15
N VAL A 314 12.77 7.24 26.78
CA VAL A 314 13.25 7.17 25.41
C VAL A 314 13.24 5.72 24.92
N GLN A 315 13.79 4.79 25.72
CA GLN A 315 13.85 3.38 25.36
C GLN A 315 12.45 2.77 25.17
N ASN A 316 11.53 3.04 26.09
CA ASN A 316 10.15 2.56 26.00
C ASN A 316 9.42 3.13 24.77
N SER A 317 9.66 4.40 24.43
CA SER A 317 9.06 5.03 23.24
C SER A 317 9.64 4.45 21.94
N LEU A 318 10.93 4.08 21.92
CA LEU A 318 11.57 3.44 20.78
C LEU A 318 11.09 2.00 20.58
N LEU A 319 10.97 1.21 21.66
CA LEU A 319 10.42 -0.15 21.61
C LEU A 319 8.98 -0.14 21.07
N TYR A 320 8.12 0.72 21.63
CA TYR A 320 6.76 0.89 21.15
C TYR A 320 6.69 1.28 19.66
N TYR A 321 7.59 2.18 19.22
CA TYR A 321 7.68 2.56 17.82
C TYR A 321 8.17 1.41 16.93
N ALA A 322 9.12 0.60 17.40
CA ALA A 322 9.60 -0.57 16.68
C ALA A 322 8.47 -1.60 16.46
N ASP A 323 7.63 -1.84 17.47
CA ASP A 323 6.47 -2.72 17.35
C ASP A 323 5.46 -2.23 16.30
N ILE A 324 5.15 -0.93 16.31
CA ILE A 324 4.31 -0.32 15.26
C ILE A 324 4.93 -0.52 13.88
N ARG A 325 6.24 -0.26 13.74
CA ARG A 325 6.96 -0.42 12.47
C ARG A 325 6.98 -1.87 12.01
N ASN A 326 7.08 -2.83 12.92
CA ASN A 326 7.01 -4.25 12.59
C ASN A 326 5.65 -4.64 12.02
N LYS A 327 4.55 -4.18 12.63
CA LYS A 327 3.19 -4.38 12.12
C LYS A 327 2.98 -3.73 10.75
N GLU A 328 3.41 -2.48 10.57
CA GLU A 328 3.36 -1.80 9.27
C GLU A 328 4.16 -2.54 8.18
N ASN A 329 5.34 -3.03 8.53
CA ASN A 329 6.18 -3.80 7.61
C ASN A 329 5.55 -5.16 7.25
N LEU A 330 4.80 -5.78 8.16
CA LEU A 330 4.07 -7.02 7.87
C LEU A 330 2.93 -6.76 6.89
N LEU A 331 2.12 -5.72 7.12
CA LEU A 331 1.07 -5.30 6.19
C LEU A 331 1.64 -4.94 4.81
N LEU A 332 2.75 -4.21 4.79
CA LEU A 332 3.45 -3.89 3.56
C LEU A 332 3.93 -5.16 2.83
N LYS A 333 4.38 -6.19 3.55
CA LYS A 333 4.75 -7.49 2.95
C LYS A 333 3.55 -8.17 2.30
N GLN A 334 2.40 -8.19 2.97
CA GLN A 334 1.16 -8.77 2.44
C GLN A 334 0.74 -8.06 1.15
N ALA A 335 0.73 -6.72 1.16
CA ALA A 335 0.45 -5.90 -0.03
C ALA A 335 1.41 -6.20 -1.18
N LEU A 336 2.71 -6.27 -0.91
CA LEU A 336 3.73 -6.52 -1.93
C LEU A 336 3.56 -7.89 -2.59
N LEU A 337 3.33 -8.95 -1.81
CA LEU A 337 3.15 -10.30 -2.36
C LEU A 337 1.85 -10.41 -3.16
N ALA A 338 0.75 -9.84 -2.67
CA ALA A 338 -0.53 -9.85 -3.40
C ALA A 338 -0.41 -9.13 -4.75
N ASN A 339 0.14 -7.91 -4.76
CA ASN A 339 0.35 -7.16 -5.99
C ASN A 339 1.35 -7.87 -6.94
N LEU A 340 2.37 -8.53 -6.40
CA LEU A 340 3.36 -9.24 -7.22
C LEU A 340 2.77 -10.52 -7.84
N ALA A 341 1.93 -11.26 -7.10
CA ALA A 341 1.20 -12.40 -7.65
C ALA A 341 0.28 -11.96 -8.81
N TYR A 342 -0.49 -10.89 -8.61
CA TYR A 342 -1.32 -10.29 -9.66
C TYR A 342 -0.49 -9.88 -10.88
N VAL A 343 0.62 -9.16 -10.68
CA VAL A 343 1.50 -8.74 -11.79
C VAL A 343 2.08 -9.94 -12.55
N GLU A 344 2.44 -11.04 -11.87
CA GLU A 344 2.93 -12.23 -12.56
C GLU A 344 1.83 -12.98 -13.33
N LEU A 345 0.56 -12.93 -12.90
CA LEU A 345 -0.58 -13.43 -13.68
C LEU A 345 -0.76 -12.62 -14.97
N GLU A 346 -0.77 -11.30 -14.85
CA GLU A 346 -0.88 -10.36 -15.98
C GLU A 346 0.30 -10.43 -16.96
N LEU A 347 1.45 -10.93 -16.50
CA LEU A 347 2.64 -11.21 -17.32
C LEU A 347 2.71 -12.66 -17.83
N GLU A 348 1.61 -13.42 -17.72
CA GLU A 348 1.49 -14.82 -18.14
C GLU A 348 2.56 -15.75 -17.53
N ASN A 349 2.96 -15.49 -16.28
CA ASN A 349 3.88 -16.33 -15.51
C ASN A 349 3.17 -17.06 -14.37
N PRO A 350 2.24 -17.99 -14.65
CA PRO A 350 1.41 -18.62 -13.62
C PRO A 350 2.23 -19.43 -12.59
N MET A 351 3.37 -20.00 -12.98
CA MET A 351 4.27 -20.68 -12.04
C MET A 351 4.81 -19.75 -10.94
N LYS A 352 5.19 -18.51 -11.30
CA LYS A 352 5.68 -17.53 -10.33
C LYS A 352 4.53 -16.99 -9.50
N ALA A 353 3.42 -16.65 -10.14
CA ALA A 353 2.21 -16.20 -9.46
C ALA A 353 1.77 -17.20 -8.36
N LEU A 354 1.71 -18.49 -8.69
CA LEU A 354 1.37 -19.55 -7.72
C LEU A 354 2.35 -19.61 -6.54
N SER A 355 3.66 -19.53 -6.82
CA SER A 355 4.69 -19.54 -5.77
C SER A 355 4.57 -18.34 -4.82
N ILE A 356 4.32 -17.15 -5.37
CA ILE A 356 4.15 -15.92 -4.60
C ILE A 356 2.84 -15.96 -3.80
N ALA A 357 1.74 -16.42 -4.41
CA ALA A 357 0.45 -16.57 -3.73
C ALA A 357 0.54 -17.54 -2.54
N ARG A 358 1.24 -18.67 -2.68
CA ARG A 358 1.52 -19.58 -1.56
C ARG A 358 2.37 -18.90 -0.48
N SER A 359 3.41 -18.17 -0.87
CA SER A 359 4.23 -17.40 0.07
C SER A 359 3.43 -16.34 0.86
N LEU A 360 2.35 -15.81 0.27
CA LEU A 360 1.42 -14.91 0.94
C LEU A 360 0.54 -15.63 1.96
N LEU A 361 0.01 -16.80 1.59
CA LEU A 361 -0.81 -17.64 2.46
C LEU A 361 -0.02 -18.24 3.64
N GLU A 362 1.28 -18.42 3.49
CA GLU A 362 2.20 -18.87 4.55
C GLU A 362 2.61 -17.76 5.53
N LEU A 363 2.22 -16.50 5.30
CA LEU A 363 2.58 -15.41 6.22
C LEU A 363 1.85 -15.53 7.57
N PRO A 364 2.56 -15.34 8.70
CA PRO A 364 1.90 -15.23 10.01
C PRO A 364 1.07 -13.94 10.06
N GLU A 365 -0.07 -13.99 10.76
CA GLU A 365 -0.96 -12.83 10.96
C GLU A 365 -1.38 -12.14 9.64
N CYS A 366 -1.65 -12.93 8.60
CA CYS A 366 -2.14 -12.42 7.32
C CYS A 366 -3.59 -11.93 7.43
N SER A 367 -3.88 -10.74 6.89
CA SER A 367 -5.25 -10.22 6.85
C SER A 367 -6.13 -11.12 5.98
N ARG A 368 -7.40 -11.30 6.37
CA ARG A 368 -8.39 -12.09 5.62
C ARG A 368 -8.55 -11.63 4.17
N ILE A 369 -8.39 -10.33 3.92
CA ILE A 369 -8.43 -9.73 2.57
C ILE A 369 -7.28 -10.27 1.71
N TYR A 370 -6.07 -10.33 2.27
CA TYR A 370 -4.90 -10.85 1.55
C TYR A 370 -4.88 -12.38 1.46
N ILE A 371 -5.46 -13.07 2.44
CA ILE A 371 -5.71 -14.52 2.35
C ILE A 371 -6.65 -14.80 1.17
N PHE A 372 -7.76 -14.06 1.08
CA PHE A 372 -8.68 -14.13 -0.05
C PHE A 372 -7.98 -13.94 -1.39
N LEU A 373 -7.22 -12.85 -1.55
CA LEU A 373 -6.44 -12.61 -2.78
C LEU A 373 -5.45 -13.74 -3.06
N GLY A 374 -4.78 -14.26 -2.03
CA GLY A 374 -3.85 -15.39 -2.16
C GLY A 374 -4.53 -16.65 -2.71
N HIS A 375 -5.71 -17.01 -2.21
CA HIS A 375 -6.48 -18.15 -2.71
C HIS A 375 -6.95 -17.93 -4.15
N VAL A 376 -7.50 -16.76 -4.47
CA VAL A 376 -7.99 -16.44 -5.82
C VAL A 376 -6.85 -16.47 -6.84
N TYR A 377 -5.73 -15.81 -6.57
CA TYR A 377 -4.58 -15.80 -7.48
C TYR A 377 -3.93 -17.18 -7.62
N ALA A 378 -3.91 -17.99 -6.56
CA ALA A 378 -3.43 -19.36 -6.64
C ALA A 378 -4.36 -20.22 -7.50
N ALA A 379 -5.68 -20.11 -7.34
CA ALA A 379 -6.66 -20.83 -8.14
C ALA A 379 -6.54 -20.47 -9.63
N GLU A 380 -6.46 -19.18 -9.96
CA GLU A 380 -6.28 -18.71 -11.34
C GLU A 380 -4.97 -19.23 -11.95
N ALA A 381 -3.85 -19.12 -11.23
CA ALA A 381 -2.57 -19.66 -11.67
C ALA A 381 -2.63 -21.17 -11.93
N LEU A 382 -3.32 -21.93 -11.07
CA LEU A 382 -3.50 -23.38 -11.24
C LEU A 382 -4.39 -23.71 -12.44
N CYS A 383 -5.45 -22.93 -12.70
CA CYS A 383 -6.25 -23.06 -13.91
C CYS A 383 -5.41 -22.85 -15.18
N LEU A 384 -4.56 -21.80 -15.21
CA LEU A 384 -3.63 -21.53 -16.32
C LEU A 384 -2.58 -22.65 -16.50
N LEU A 385 -2.26 -23.39 -15.43
CA LEU A 385 -1.39 -24.57 -15.45
C LEU A 385 -2.13 -25.87 -15.76
N ASN A 386 -3.41 -25.81 -16.14
CA ASN A 386 -4.28 -26.96 -16.41
C ASN A 386 -4.44 -27.90 -15.19
N ARG A 387 -4.41 -27.35 -13.97
CA ARG A 387 -4.56 -28.07 -12.69
C ARG A 387 -5.86 -27.67 -12.01
N ALA A 388 -6.99 -27.84 -12.72
CA ALA A 388 -8.31 -27.41 -12.24
C ALA A 388 -8.73 -28.08 -10.91
N LYS A 389 -8.28 -29.31 -10.63
CA LYS A 389 -8.57 -29.99 -9.36
C LYS A 389 -7.95 -29.25 -8.17
N ASP A 390 -6.66 -28.93 -8.28
CA ASP A 390 -5.94 -28.20 -7.23
C ASP A 390 -6.46 -26.75 -7.11
N ALA A 391 -6.91 -26.16 -8.22
CA ALA A 391 -7.57 -24.84 -8.19
C ALA A 391 -8.88 -24.89 -7.38
N ALA A 392 -9.63 -25.99 -7.48
CA ALA A 392 -10.84 -26.21 -6.72
C ALA A 392 -10.56 -26.17 -5.21
N ASP A 393 -9.50 -26.82 -4.74
CA ASP A 393 -9.14 -26.87 -3.31
C ASP A 393 -9.00 -25.46 -2.70
N HIS A 394 -8.46 -24.51 -3.46
CA HIS A 394 -8.34 -23.12 -3.04
C HIS A 394 -9.68 -22.40 -2.93
N LEU A 395 -10.62 -22.63 -3.86
CA LEU A 395 -11.95 -22.02 -3.82
C LEU A 395 -12.87 -22.69 -2.78
N MET A 396 -12.75 -24.01 -2.60
CA MET A 396 -13.52 -24.80 -1.64
C MET A 396 -13.30 -24.36 -0.19
N THR A 397 -12.23 -23.60 0.10
CA THR A 397 -12.02 -22.93 1.39
C THR A 397 -13.18 -21.99 1.76
N TYR A 398 -13.94 -21.50 0.77
CA TYR A 398 -15.08 -20.60 0.94
C TYR A 398 -16.44 -21.27 0.73
N LEU A 399 -16.49 -22.59 0.46
CA LEU A 399 -17.75 -23.29 0.28
C LEU A 399 -18.28 -23.78 1.62
N SER A 400 -19.46 -23.31 2.01
CA SER A 400 -20.24 -23.87 3.11
C SER A 400 -21.24 -24.89 2.55
N GLY A 401 -21.44 -26.01 3.26
CA GLY A 401 -22.15 -27.20 2.76
C GLY A 401 -23.35 -26.93 1.84
N GLY A 402 -23.34 -27.53 0.65
CA GLY A 402 -24.27 -27.21 -0.45
C GLY A 402 -23.64 -26.28 -1.49
N ASN A 403 -24.44 -25.43 -2.14
CA ASN A 403 -23.99 -24.44 -3.13
C ASN A 403 -23.85 -23.02 -2.53
N ASN A 404 -23.66 -22.91 -1.22
CA ASN A 404 -23.52 -21.63 -0.53
C ASN A 404 -22.05 -21.28 -0.36
N VAL A 405 -21.69 -20.04 -0.73
CA VAL A 405 -20.32 -19.52 -0.57
C VAL A 405 -20.31 -18.51 0.57
N ASP A 406 -19.39 -18.69 1.50
CA ASP A 406 -19.18 -17.81 2.64
C ASP A 406 -18.51 -16.50 2.22
N LEU A 407 -18.80 -15.43 2.97
CA LEU A 407 -18.10 -14.16 2.81
C LEU A 407 -16.60 -14.33 3.13
N PRO A 408 -15.69 -13.95 2.21
CA PRO A 408 -14.26 -14.14 2.43
C PRO A 408 -13.71 -13.30 3.59
N PHE A 409 -14.27 -12.11 3.78
CA PHE A 409 -13.93 -11.16 4.85
C PHE A 409 -15.15 -10.28 5.16
N SER A 410 -15.12 -9.64 6.33
CA SER A 410 -16.17 -8.75 6.86
C SER A 410 -15.86 -7.26 6.64
N GLU A 411 -16.83 -6.38 6.90
CA GLU A 411 -16.56 -4.93 6.93
C GLU A 411 -15.56 -4.57 8.05
N GLU A 412 -15.62 -5.24 9.20
CA GLU A 412 -14.67 -5.05 10.29
C GLU A 412 -13.24 -5.41 9.88
N ASP A 413 -13.04 -6.43 9.05
CA ASP A 413 -11.72 -6.79 8.51
C ASP A 413 -11.16 -5.67 7.62
N CYS A 414 -12.02 -5.02 6.84
CA CYS A 414 -11.66 -3.85 6.03
C CYS A 414 -11.27 -2.67 6.92
N GLU A 415 -12.06 -2.38 7.95
CA GLU A 415 -11.79 -1.30 8.90
C GLU A 415 -10.49 -1.55 9.68
N GLN A 416 -10.23 -2.78 10.11
CA GLN A 416 -8.99 -3.15 10.82
C GLN A 416 -7.76 -2.99 9.92
N LEU A 417 -7.85 -3.36 8.65
CA LEU A 417 -6.76 -3.19 7.68
C LEU A 417 -6.47 -1.70 7.43
N GLN A 418 -7.50 -0.86 7.39
CA GLN A 418 -7.40 0.60 7.24
C GLN A 418 -6.99 1.29 8.56
N GLY A 419 -7.29 0.68 9.70
CA GLY A 419 -7.37 1.30 11.01
C GLY A 419 -6.23 1.00 11.97
N VAL A 420 -5.02 0.65 11.52
CA VAL A 420 -3.85 0.53 12.41
C VAL A 420 -3.45 1.92 12.96
N ARG A 421 -4.26 2.44 13.89
CA ARG A 421 -3.95 3.57 14.77
C ARG A 421 -3.47 3.05 16.12
N ALA A 422 -2.61 3.86 16.73
CA ALA A 422 -2.20 3.71 18.11
C ALA A 422 -3.40 4.00 19.03
N VAL A 423 -3.94 2.93 19.65
CA VAL A 423 -4.75 2.86 20.89
C VAL A 423 -5.76 3.99 21.10
N ASP A 424 -7.04 3.61 21.19
CA ASP A 424 -8.18 4.48 21.51
C ASP A 424 -7.88 5.50 22.60
N TYR A 425 -8.10 6.77 22.25
CA TYR A 425 -8.17 7.88 23.19
C TYR A 425 -9.60 8.36 23.22
N GLU A 426 -10.46 7.65 23.93
CA GLU A 426 -11.72 8.20 24.42
C GLU A 426 -11.39 9.17 25.57
N GLU A 427 -11.53 10.47 25.31
CA GLU A 427 -11.59 11.48 26.37
C GLU A 427 -13.09 11.74 26.63
N LEU A 428 -13.66 10.97 27.57
CA LEU A 428 -14.97 11.27 28.16
C LEU A 428 -14.89 12.67 28.78
N ASN A 429 -15.44 13.67 28.09
CA ASN A 429 -15.90 14.89 28.74
C ASN A 429 -17.02 15.54 27.91
N GLY A 430 -18.17 15.67 28.59
CA GLY A 430 -19.51 16.07 28.16
C GLY A 430 -19.65 17.15 27.06
N GLY A 431 -20.64 16.92 26.20
CA GLY A 431 -21.26 17.93 25.33
C GLY A 431 -21.71 17.34 24.00
N SER A 432 -23.01 17.10 23.86
CA SER A 432 -23.66 16.50 22.69
C SER A 432 -23.36 17.22 21.36
N MET A 433 -23.01 16.44 20.33
CA MET A 433 -23.85 16.20 19.14
C MET A 433 -23.16 15.12 18.29
N SER A 434 -23.83 13.99 18.14
CA SER A 434 -23.49 12.93 17.19
C SER A 434 -23.47 13.53 15.78
N ALA A 435 -22.26 13.66 15.23
CA ALA A 435 -22.05 13.75 13.80
C ALA A 435 -21.07 12.64 13.47
N LYS A 436 -21.59 11.51 12.96
CA LYS A 436 -20.81 10.48 12.26
C LYS A 436 -20.11 11.17 11.08
N SER A 437 -18.92 11.70 11.30
CA SER A 437 -18.05 12.17 10.23
C SER A 437 -17.11 11.03 9.88
N SER A 438 -17.45 10.29 8.81
CA SER A 438 -16.53 9.40 8.12
C SER A 438 -15.25 10.18 7.79
N SER A 439 -14.16 9.87 8.48
CA SER A 439 -12.85 10.49 8.25
C SER A 439 -11.99 9.55 7.42
N PRO A 440 -11.50 9.95 6.24
CA PRO A 440 -10.35 9.30 5.65
C PRO A 440 -9.07 9.77 6.38
N GLU A 441 -7.89 9.21 6.22
CA GLU A 441 -7.44 7.82 6.29
C GLU A 441 -5.93 7.91 5.97
N TYR A 442 -5.03 7.49 6.86
CA TYR A 442 -3.61 7.38 6.52
C TYR A 442 -3.36 5.98 5.97
N THR A 443 -4.06 5.65 4.91
CA THR A 443 -4.17 4.28 4.41
C THR A 443 -3.26 4.07 3.21
N LEU A 444 -2.93 2.81 2.97
CA LEU A 444 -2.35 2.31 1.73
C LEU A 444 -3.09 2.72 0.45
N GLY A 445 -4.13 3.57 0.45
CA GLY A 445 -4.74 4.12 -0.77
C GLY A 445 -5.33 3.08 -1.73
N ILE A 446 -5.31 1.81 -1.33
CA ILE A 446 -5.83 0.68 -2.07
C ILE A 446 -7.31 0.60 -1.69
N VAL A 447 -8.17 0.85 -2.67
CA VAL A 447 -9.59 0.54 -2.57
C VAL A 447 -9.69 -0.96 -2.83
N PHE A 448 -9.96 -1.75 -1.78
CA PHE A 448 -10.27 -3.16 -1.93
C PHE A 448 -11.73 -3.34 -2.37
N LEU A 449 -12.03 -4.50 -2.94
CA LEU A 449 -13.41 -4.93 -3.18
C LEU A 449 -14.18 -4.90 -1.85
N LYS A 450 -15.44 -4.49 -1.92
CA LYS A 450 -16.36 -4.70 -0.78
C LYS A 450 -16.55 -6.21 -0.53
N PRO A 451 -16.93 -6.63 0.69
CA PRO A 451 -17.21 -8.03 0.99
C PRO A 451 -18.16 -8.69 -0.02
N GLU A 452 -19.23 -8.01 -0.43
CA GLU A 452 -20.19 -8.53 -1.40
C GLU A 452 -19.63 -8.60 -2.82
N GLU A 453 -18.80 -7.64 -3.21
CA GLU A 453 -18.12 -7.64 -4.51
C GLU A 453 -17.10 -8.80 -4.58
N ALA A 454 -16.37 -9.05 -3.50
CA ALA A 454 -15.47 -10.20 -3.38
C ALA A 454 -16.23 -11.54 -3.43
N LEU A 455 -17.40 -11.62 -2.79
CA LEU A 455 -18.29 -12.78 -2.87
C LEU A 455 -18.79 -13.01 -4.31
N ALA A 456 -19.18 -11.95 -5.01
CA ALA A 456 -19.56 -12.06 -6.42
C ALA A 456 -18.39 -12.57 -7.28
N SER A 457 -17.16 -12.09 -7.06
CA SER A 457 -15.96 -12.62 -7.72
C SER A 457 -15.72 -14.11 -7.43
N LEU A 458 -15.95 -14.58 -6.21
CA LEU A 458 -15.88 -16.02 -5.90
C LEU A 458 -16.88 -16.83 -6.72
N TYR A 459 -18.13 -16.38 -6.80
CA TYR A 459 -19.14 -17.04 -7.61
C TYR A 459 -18.77 -17.08 -9.10
N VAL A 460 -18.17 -16.02 -9.64
CA VAL A 460 -17.63 -16.02 -11.01
C VAL A 460 -16.51 -17.06 -11.16
N ASN A 461 -15.60 -17.15 -10.19
CA ASN A 461 -14.49 -18.11 -10.24
C ASN A 461 -14.97 -19.57 -10.13
N PHE A 462 -15.94 -19.85 -9.24
CA PHE A 462 -16.59 -21.16 -9.19
C PHE A 462 -17.27 -21.50 -10.52
N ALA A 463 -18.02 -20.56 -11.10
CA ALA A 463 -18.65 -20.77 -12.39
C ALA A 463 -17.64 -21.09 -13.50
N ALA A 464 -16.54 -20.35 -13.58
CA ALA A 464 -15.47 -20.61 -14.55
C ALA A 464 -14.88 -22.01 -14.34
N LEU A 465 -14.60 -22.40 -13.10
CA LEU A 465 -14.06 -23.70 -12.74
C LEU A 465 -15.01 -24.85 -13.15
N TYR A 466 -16.30 -24.77 -12.81
CA TYR A 466 -17.28 -25.79 -13.19
C TYR A 466 -17.49 -25.84 -14.71
N ALA A 467 -17.46 -24.68 -15.38
CA ALA A 467 -17.54 -24.64 -16.84
C ALA A 467 -16.34 -25.31 -17.51
N MET A 468 -15.13 -25.15 -16.96
CA MET A 468 -13.93 -25.87 -17.42
C MET A 468 -14.02 -27.39 -17.21
N GLN A 469 -14.68 -27.82 -16.13
CA GLN A 469 -14.92 -29.24 -15.83
C GLN A 469 -16.06 -29.86 -16.66
N GLY A 470 -16.83 -29.04 -17.38
CA GLY A 470 -17.99 -29.48 -18.17
C GLY A 470 -19.30 -29.54 -17.38
N GLU A 471 -19.30 -29.15 -16.11
CA GLU A 471 -20.48 -29.09 -15.25
C GLU A 471 -21.28 -27.78 -15.48
N LEU A 472 -21.86 -27.66 -16.68
CA LEU A 472 -22.45 -26.42 -17.16
C LEU A 472 -23.69 -25.96 -16.38
N ASP A 473 -24.44 -26.87 -15.76
CA ASP A 473 -25.60 -26.51 -14.95
C ASP A 473 -25.20 -25.86 -13.62
N GLN A 474 -24.15 -26.38 -12.97
CA GLN A 474 -23.58 -25.74 -11.77
C GLN A 474 -22.98 -24.38 -12.12
N ALA A 475 -22.22 -24.31 -13.21
CA ALA A 475 -21.64 -23.06 -13.68
C ALA A 475 -22.72 -21.98 -13.89
N ARG A 476 -23.86 -22.34 -14.50
CA ARG A 476 -24.98 -21.42 -14.70
C ARG A 476 -25.60 -20.92 -13.39
N GLN A 477 -25.71 -21.77 -12.37
CA GLN A 477 -26.23 -21.38 -11.06
C GLN A 477 -25.32 -20.36 -10.38
N PHE A 478 -24.00 -20.62 -10.37
CA PHE A 478 -23.03 -19.71 -9.78
C PHE A 478 -22.94 -18.36 -10.50
N VAL A 479 -23.00 -18.35 -11.84
CA VAL A 479 -23.12 -17.08 -12.60
C VAL A 479 -24.36 -16.30 -12.21
N ALA A 480 -25.51 -16.97 -12.06
CA ALA A 480 -26.75 -16.31 -11.68
C ALA A 480 -26.66 -15.69 -10.27
N GLN A 481 -25.99 -16.35 -9.33
CA GLN A 481 -25.71 -15.80 -8.00
C GLN A 481 -24.79 -14.57 -8.08
N ALA A 482 -23.69 -14.63 -8.86
CA ALA A 482 -22.81 -13.49 -9.07
C ALA A 482 -23.55 -12.25 -9.62
N LEU A 483 -24.35 -12.44 -10.66
CA LEU A 483 -25.15 -11.38 -11.29
C LEU A 483 -26.28 -10.87 -10.39
N SER A 484 -26.77 -11.67 -9.43
CA SER A 484 -27.76 -11.20 -8.46
C SER A 484 -27.16 -10.20 -7.46
N ILE A 485 -25.87 -10.34 -7.14
CA ILE A 485 -25.14 -9.45 -6.22
C ILE A 485 -24.62 -8.22 -6.98
N VAL A 486 -23.97 -8.44 -8.13
CA VAL A 486 -23.41 -7.38 -8.97
C VAL A 486 -23.94 -7.51 -10.40
N PRO A 487 -25.14 -6.94 -10.70
CA PRO A 487 -25.80 -7.11 -12.00
C PRO A 487 -25.00 -6.61 -13.21
N ASN A 488 -24.10 -5.64 -12.99
CA ASN A 488 -23.31 -5.01 -14.05
C ASN A 488 -21.82 -5.42 -14.00
N SER A 489 -21.48 -6.58 -13.41
CA SER A 489 -20.10 -7.09 -13.44
C SER A 489 -19.75 -7.57 -14.85
N PRO A 490 -18.70 -7.01 -15.48
CA PRO A 490 -18.25 -7.47 -16.80
C PRO A 490 -17.72 -8.91 -16.73
N GLU A 491 -17.01 -9.29 -15.66
CA GLU A 491 -16.48 -10.64 -15.44
C GLU A 491 -17.61 -11.67 -15.34
N ALA A 492 -18.63 -11.39 -14.53
CA ALA A 492 -19.80 -12.26 -14.40
C ALA A 492 -20.57 -12.39 -15.74
N THR A 493 -20.69 -11.29 -16.48
CA THR A 493 -21.35 -11.27 -17.79
C THR A 493 -20.58 -12.09 -18.82
N LEU A 494 -19.25 -11.94 -18.88
CA LEU A 494 -18.40 -12.72 -19.80
C LEU A 494 -18.42 -14.21 -19.46
N THR A 495 -18.39 -14.57 -18.18
CA THR A 495 -18.53 -15.97 -17.74
C THR A 495 -19.91 -16.53 -18.09
N ALA A 496 -20.98 -15.73 -17.99
CA ALA A 496 -22.31 -16.12 -18.46
C ALA A 496 -22.33 -16.42 -19.96
N VAL A 497 -21.72 -15.54 -20.77
CA VAL A 497 -21.59 -15.71 -22.22
C VAL A 497 -20.82 -16.99 -22.53
N TYR A 498 -19.72 -17.25 -21.85
CA TYR A 498 -18.93 -18.48 -22.02
C TYR A 498 -19.76 -19.74 -21.73
N VAL A 499 -20.51 -19.76 -20.62
CA VAL A 499 -21.38 -20.88 -20.24
C VAL A 499 -22.48 -21.09 -21.29
N ASP A 500 -23.14 -20.02 -21.75
CA ASP A 500 -24.17 -20.11 -22.79
C ASP A 500 -23.63 -20.66 -24.12
N LEU A 501 -22.41 -20.24 -24.51
CA LEU A 501 -21.75 -20.76 -25.70
C LEU A 501 -21.42 -22.25 -25.57
N LYS A 502 -20.95 -22.70 -24.41
CA LYS A 502 -20.71 -24.13 -24.13
C LYS A 502 -22.00 -24.96 -24.16
N LEU A 503 -23.14 -24.34 -23.84
CA LEU A 503 -24.48 -24.95 -23.92
C LEU A 503 -25.11 -24.89 -25.33
N GLY A 504 -24.43 -24.27 -26.32
CA GLY A 504 -24.97 -24.08 -27.67
C GLY A 504 -26.03 -22.97 -27.78
N LYS A 505 -26.19 -22.14 -26.76
CA LYS A 505 -27.17 -21.05 -26.68
C LYS A 505 -26.64 -19.73 -27.25
N SER A 506 -26.18 -19.76 -28.50
CA SER A 506 -25.51 -18.63 -29.16
C SER A 506 -26.35 -17.34 -29.19
N GLN A 507 -27.67 -17.45 -29.27
CA GLN A 507 -28.58 -16.30 -29.28
C GLN A 507 -28.65 -15.59 -27.92
N GLU A 508 -28.66 -16.35 -26.83
CA GLU A 508 -28.65 -15.83 -25.46
C GLU A 508 -27.29 -15.21 -25.13
N ALA A 509 -26.20 -15.89 -25.51
CA ALA A 509 -24.84 -15.39 -25.40
C ALA A 509 -24.67 -14.03 -26.10
N LEU A 510 -25.17 -13.91 -27.34
CA LEU A 510 -25.11 -12.66 -28.10
C LEU A 510 -25.95 -11.55 -27.45
N ALA A 511 -27.11 -11.87 -26.87
CA ALA A 511 -27.95 -10.88 -26.18
C ALA A 511 -27.23 -10.31 -24.94
N LYS A 512 -26.62 -11.18 -24.12
CA LYS A 512 -25.83 -10.77 -22.95
C LYS A 512 -24.61 -9.96 -23.36
N LEU A 513 -23.89 -10.38 -24.40
CA LEU A 513 -22.72 -9.65 -24.92
C LEU A 513 -23.09 -8.23 -25.40
N LYS A 514 -24.24 -8.07 -26.07
CA LYS A 514 -24.73 -6.75 -26.52
C LYS A 514 -25.14 -5.82 -25.38
N GLN A 515 -25.55 -6.37 -24.24
CA GLN A 515 -25.89 -5.60 -23.06
C GLN A 515 -24.63 -5.15 -22.28
N CYS A 516 -23.48 -5.77 -22.55
CA CYS A 516 -22.22 -5.39 -21.92
C CYS A 516 -21.67 -4.09 -22.55
N SER A 517 -21.94 -2.96 -21.90
CA SER A 517 -21.57 -1.61 -22.37
C SER A 517 -20.05 -1.33 -22.39
N ARG A 518 -19.22 -2.29 -21.97
CA ARG A 518 -17.75 -2.21 -21.95
C ARG A 518 -17.07 -3.12 -22.98
N VAL A 519 -17.82 -3.72 -23.91
CA VAL A 519 -17.25 -4.49 -25.03
C VAL A 519 -17.15 -3.58 -26.26
N THR A 520 -15.94 -3.25 -26.67
CA THR A 520 -15.69 -2.48 -27.90
C THR A 520 -15.68 -3.43 -29.10
N PHE A 521 -16.62 -3.24 -30.03
CA PHE A 521 -16.64 -3.98 -31.29
C PHE A 521 -15.78 -3.25 -32.32
N LEU A 522 -14.64 -3.84 -32.72
CA LEU A 522 -13.76 -3.26 -33.73
C LEU A 522 -14.18 -3.73 -35.14
N PRO A 523 -14.33 -2.82 -36.12
CA PRO A 523 -14.55 -3.22 -37.51
C PRO A 523 -13.31 -3.90 -38.08
N SER A 524 -13.48 -5.08 -38.68
CA SER A 524 -12.37 -5.79 -39.33
C SER A 524 -11.92 -5.05 -40.59
N GLY A 525 -10.68 -4.55 -40.61
CA GLY A 525 -10.03 -3.99 -41.81
C GLY A 525 -9.59 -5.04 -42.84
N LEU A 526 -10.00 -6.31 -42.69
CA LEU A 526 -9.66 -7.37 -43.63
C LEU A 526 -10.64 -7.38 -44.80
N THR A 527 -10.30 -6.63 -45.84
CA THR A 527 -10.92 -6.79 -47.16
C THR A 527 -10.50 -8.14 -47.74
N LEU A 528 -11.46 -9.04 -47.99
CA LEU A 528 -11.21 -10.21 -48.83
C LEU A 528 -10.68 -9.71 -50.18
N ASN A 529 -9.44 -10.06 -50.52
CA ASN A 529 -8.99 -9.98 -51.90
C ASN A 529 -9.92 -10.86 -52.73
N LYS A 530 -10.68 -10.24 -53.64
CA LYS A 530 -11.45 -10.97 -54.64
C LYS A 530 -10.46 -11.80 -55.46
N ALA A 531 -10.51 -13.12 -55.31
CA ALA A 531 -9.97 -14.02 -56.32
C ALA A 531 -10.70 -13.71 -57.63
N SER A 532 -9.93 -13.30 -58.63
CA SER A 532 -10.36 -13.23 -60.04
C SER A 532 -9.96 -14.53 -60.72
#